data_AF-A1ARD1-F1
#
_entry.id   AF-A1ARD1-F1
#
_cell.length_a   1.000
_cell.length_b   1.000
_cell.length_c   1.000
_cell.angle_alpha   90.00
_cell.angle_beta   90.00
_cell.angle_gamma   90.00
#
_symmetry.space_group_name_H-M   'P 1'
#
loop_
_entity.id
_entity.type
_entity.pdbx_description
1 polymer ?
#
loop_
_entity_poly.entity_id
_entity_poly.type
_entity_poly.pdbx_seq_one_letter_code
_entity_poly.pdbx_strand_id
1 'polypeptide(L)'
;MCGYCTEETALYVLRKDVQGNLQMKELGSNLGRHFYLRESQDFISALDRLKRSLAQKRLPFFSEVSHDVVLCRGLEILLEQGFASPAYQRLLKMPLYRDAIAALCSSENRQAFEVATAGLNIASLGILYEAETYFWEDCSKQMRKLADMLSSCRHLVKHYISWWLNGDGLQMNEDCVVKEESFRFALLFRALYFSVLMIGKYSAGKKMLTAIAQRNPAGTPFFDGDDLWLQRVAALKLYDLEGIEVFSKNLKTIRNGLYFYIDMIRGFSIEQKQVLLDEIRQYKETDRMDSLIQMSRWLRNDLGLDT
;
A
#
# COMPACT_ATOMS: atom_id res chain seq x y z
N MET A 1 8.80 18.58 0.26
CA MET A 1 7.42 18.06 0.07
C MET A 1 7.36 16.71 0.75
N CYS A 2 6.46 16.51 1.72
CA CYS A 2 6.33 15.24 2.42
C CYS A 2 5.36 14.27 1.72
N GLY A 3 5.32 13.00 2.14
CA GLY A 3 4.42 12.00 1.57
C GLY A 3 2.93 12.38 1.63
N TYR A 4 2.50 13.16 2.61
CA TYR A 4 1.12 13.67 2.65
C TYR A 4 0.84 14.70 1.55
N CYS A 5 1.78 15.60 1.27
CA CYS A 5 1.64 16.56 0.16
C CYS A 5 1.62 15.85 -1.21
N THR A 6 2.29 14.72 -1.33
CA THR A 6 2.34 13.95 -2.58
C THR A 6 1.11 13.06 -2.77
N GLU A 7 0.43 12.69 -1.69
CA GLU A 7 -0.77 11.86 -1.74
C GLU A 7 -1.93 12.55 -2.47
N GLU A 8 -2.11 13.87 -2.37
CA GLU A 8 -3.12 14.58 -3.15
C GLU A 8 -2.91 14.41 -4.66
N THR A 9 -1.64 14.45 -5.09
CA THR A 9 -1.27 14.18 -6.49
C THR A 9 -1.58 12.73 -6.86
N ALA A 10 -1.30 11.79 -5.95
CA ALA A 10 -1.62 10.38 -6.15
C ALA A 10 -3.14 10.15 -6.33
N LEU A 11 -3.95 10.75 -5.46
CA LEU A 11 -5.42 10.65 -5.51
C LEU A 11 -5.98 11.32 -6.76
N TYR A 12 -5.39 12.44 -7.21
CA TYR A 12 -5.76 13.08 -8.48
C TYR A 12 -5.51 12.16 -9.67
N VAL A 13 -4.31 11.57 -9.77
CA VAL A 13 -3.95 10.63 -10.84
C VAL A 13 -4.89 9.42 -10.84
N LEU A 14 -5.14 8.86 -9.65
CA LEU A 14 -6.03 7.72 -9.50
C LEU A 14 -7.46 8.04 -9.93
N ARG A 15 -8.00 9.19 -9.51
CA ARG A 15 -9.34 9.65 -9.92
C ARG A 15 -9.47 9.71 -11.44
N LYS A 16 -8.47 10.27 -12.12
CA LYS A 16 -8.45 10.34 -13.58
C LYS A 16 -8.39 8.96 -14.23
N ASP A 17 -7.63 8.03 -13.65
CA ASP A 17 -7.51 6.66 -14.18
C ASP A 17 -8.83 5.90 -14.05
N VAL A 18 -9.46 5.95 -12.87
CA VAL A 18 -10.77 5.33 -12.60
C VAL A 18 -11.85 5.89 -13.54
N GLN A 19 -11.77 7.18 -13.89
CA GLN A 19 -12.67 7.82 -14.85
C GLN A 19 -12.33 7.53 -16.33
N GLY A 20 -11.26 6.77 -16.61
CA GLY A 20 -10.79 6.51 -17.98
C GLY A 20 -10.21 7.73 -18.70
N ASN A 21 -9.91 8.81 -17.96
CA ASN A 21 -9.51 10.11 -18.49
C ASN A 21 -8.01 10.42 -18.32
N LEU A 22 -7.25 9.53 -17.67
CA LEU A 22 -5.83 9.75 -17.42
C LEU A 22 -5.02 9.68 -18.71
N GLN A 23 -4.39 10.79 -19.09
CA GLN A 23 -3.42 10.82 -20.17
C GLN A 23 -2.01 10.60 -19.58
N MET A 24 -1.22 9.69 -20.16
CA MET A 24 0.11 9.36 -19.63
C MET A 24 1.08 10.56 -19.55
N LYS A 25 0.84 11.63 -20.33
CA LYS A 25 1.60 12.88 -20.22
C LYS A 25 1.36 13.62 -18.90
N GLU A 26 0.19 13.45 -18.29
CA GLU A 26 -0.22 14.08 -17.03
C GLU A 26 0.45 13.43 -15.81
N LEU A 27 1.01 12.21 -15.95
CA LEU A 27 1.79 11.59 -14.89
C LEU A 27 3.04 12.40 -14.52
N GLY A 28 3.49 13.29 -15.41
CA GLY A 28 4.55 14.24 -15.12
C GLY A 28 5.85 13.56 -14.68
N SER A 29 6.15 13.68 -13.38
CA SER A 29 7.36 13.21 -12.70
C SER A 29 7.37 11.68 -12.46
N ASN A 30 8.50 11.16 -11.98
CA ASN A 30 8.63 9.75 -11.56
C ASN A 30 7.64 9.38 -10.45
N LEU A 31 7.35 10.34 -9.58
CA LEU A 31 6.40 10.16 -8.49
C LEU A 31 4.98 9.84 -8.99
N GLY A 32 4.47 10.58 -9.96
CA GLY A 32 3.15 10.32 -10.54
C GLY A 32 3.07 8.94 -11.19
N ARG A 33 4.17 8.47 -11.79
CA ARG A 33 4.28 7.14 -12.40
C ARG A 33 4.36 6.03 -11.34
N HIS A 34 5.07 6.25 -10.25
CA HIS A 34 5.11 5.33 -9.11
C HIS A 34 3.72 5.14 -8.52
N PHE A 35 3.01 6.25 -8.23
CA PHE A 35 1.64 6.18 -7.72
C PHE A 35 0.70 5.50 -8.70
N TYR A 36 0.78 5.86 -9.98
CA TYR A 36 -0.02 5.22 -11.01
C TYR A 36 0.11 3.69 -10.98
N LEU A 37 1.34 3.17 -10.92
CA LEU A 37 1.60 1.74 -10.88
C LEU A 37 1.17 1.07 -9.58
N ARG A 38 1.34 1.75 -8.43
CA ARG A 38 0.91 1.24 -7.11
C ARG A 38 -0.59 1.03 -7.02
N GLU A 39 -1.36 1.94 -7.62
CA GLU A 39 -2.81 2.00 -7.45
C GLU A 39 -3.59 1.41 -8.64
N SER A 40 -2.91 1.05 -9.73
CA SER A 40 -3.54 0.48 -10.92
C SER A 40 -4.21 -0.87 -10.63
N GLN A 41 -5.51 -0.97 -10.91
CA GLN A 41 -6.27 -2.22 -10.79
C GLN A 41 -5.72 -3.31 -11.74
N ASP A 42 -5.46 -2.95 -13.00
CA ASP A 42 -4.74 -3.82 -13.95
C ASP A 42 -3.28 -3.36 -14.07
N PHE A 43 -2.44 -3.92 -13.20
CA PHE A 43 -1.03 -3.58 -13.12
C PHE A 43 -0.26 -3.89 -14.41
N ILE A 44 -0.58 -5.00 -15.11
CA ILE A 44 0.15 -5.38 -16.32
C ILE A 44 -0.17 -4.41 -17.45
N SER A 45 -1.45 -4.08 -17.64
CA SER A 45 -1.84 -3.08 -18.64
C SER A 45 -1.27 -1.70 -18.32
N ALA A 46 -1.19 -1.34 -17.03
CA ALA A 46 -0.56 -0.10 -16.59
C ALA A 46 0.92 -0.03 -16.96
N LEU A 47 1.69 -1.11 -16.74
CA LEU A 47 3.08 -1.21 -17.17
C LEU A 47 3.24 -1.04 -18.69
N ASP A 48 2.37 -1.68 -19.50
CA ASP A 48 2.43 -1.54 -20.96
C ASP A 48 2.11 -0.12 -21.44
N ARG A 49 1.11 0.53 -20.81
CA ARG A 49 0.77 1.94 -21.11
C ARG A 49 1.93 2.86 -20.78
N LEU A 50 2.54 2.68 -19.61
CA LEU A 50 3.67 3.48 -19.17
C LEU A 50 4.90 3.25 -20.07
N LYS A 51 5.22 2.01 -20.41
CA LYS A 51 6.33 1.66 -21.31
C LYS A 51 6.18 2.33 -22.67
N ARG A 52 4.99 2.27 -23.28
CA ARG A 52 4.69 2.95 -24.55
C ARG A 52 4.86 4.46 -24.44
N SER A 53 4.39 5.06 -23.35
CA SER A 53 4.52 6.52 -23.14
C SER A 53 5.97 6.95 -22.95
N LEU A 54 6.77 6.21 -22.19
CA LEU A 54 8.18 6.55 -21.96
C LEU A 54 9.03 6.35 -23.22
N ALA A 55 8.72 5.33 -24.04
CA ALA A 55 9.36 5.15 -25.34
C ALA A 55 9.12 6.35 -26.28
N GLN A 56 7.90 6.89 -26.31
CA GLN A 56 7.59 8.10 -27.09
C GLN A 56 8.40 9.33 -26.63
N LYS A 57 8.68 9.41 -25.32
CA LYS A 57 9.49 10.48 -24.72
C LYS A 57 11.00 10.21 -24.74
N ARG A 58 11.43 9.05 -25.26
CA ARG A 58 12.82 8.57 -25.23
C ARG A 58 13.43 8.54 -23.82
N LEU A 59 12.60 8.26 -22.81
CA LEU A 59 13.05 8.12 -21.43
C LEU A 59 13.38 6.66 -21.11
N PRO A 60 14.43 6.38 -20.30
CA PRO A 60 14.80 5.02 -19.94
C PRO A 60 13.75 4.42 -19.01
N PHE A 61 13.03 3.39 -19.45
CA PHE A 61 11.92 2.81 -18.68
C PHE A 61 12.32 2.36 -17.26
N PHE A 62 13.51 1.76 -17.12
CA PHE A 62 13.98 1.18 -15.87
C PHE A 62 14.41 2.20 -14.81
N SER A 63 14.78 3.43 -15.19
CA SER A 63 15.12 4.48 -14.22
C SER A 63 13.88 5.19 -13.66
N GLU A 64 12.72 5.02 -14.31
CA GLU A 64 11.50 5.78 -14.01
C GLU A 64 10.47 4.96 -13.24
N VAL A 65 10.80 3.71 -12.88
CA VAL A 65 9.90 2.78 -12.19
C VAL A 65 10.62 2.12 -11.02
N SER A 66 10.09 2.30 -9.82
CA SER A 66 10.57 1.64 -8.60
C SER A 66 10.47 0.11 -8.69
N HIS A 67 11.59 -0.58 -8.42
CA HIS A 67 11.64 -2.04 -8.32
C HIS A 67 10.74 -2.57 -7.20
N ASP A 68 10.62 -1.88 -6.07
CA ASP A 68 9.76 -2.30 -4.95
C ASP A 68 8.29 -2.33 -5.36
N VAL A 69 7.83 -1.31 -6.10
CA VAL A 69 6.47 -1.28 -6.62
C VAL A 69 6.23 -2.46 -7.54
N VAL A 70 7.15 -2.71 -8.47
CA VAL A 70 7.05 -3.80 -9.44
C VAL A 70 6.99 -5.16 -8.74
N LEU A 71 7.86 -5.37 -7.76
CA LEU A 71 7.94 -6.65 -7.06
C LEU A 71 6.76 -6.87 -6.11
N CYS A 72 6.31 -5.84 -5.38
CA CYS A 72 5.15 -5.91 -4.49
C CYS A 72 3.84 -6.14 -5.25
N ARG A 73 3.61 -5.44 -6.38
CA ARG A 73 2.45 -5.70 -7.24
C ARG A 73 2.52 -7.09 -7.88
N GLY A 74 3.72 -7.59 -8.20
CA GLY A 74 3.90 -8.97 -8.64
C GLY A 74 3.57 -10.02 -7.56
N LEU A 75 3.94 -9.76 -6.30
CA LEU A 75 3.55 -10.60 -5.16
C LEU A 75 2.03 -10.67 -4.99
N GLU A 76 1.33 -9.56 -5.19
CA GLU A 76 -0.13 -9.52 -5.13
C GLU A 76 -0.76 -10.42 -6.20
N ILE A 77 -0.34 -10.28 -7.47
CA ILE A 77 -0.80 -11.15 -8.56
C ILE A 77 -0.50 -12.62 -8.24
N LEU A 78 0.71 -12.92 -7.75
CA LEU A 78 1.09 -14.27 -7.39
C LEU A 78 0.21 -14.86 -6.27
N LEU A 79 -0.10 -14.06 -5.24
CA LEU A 79 -0.88 -14.47 -4.08
C LEU A 79 -2.38 -14.59 -4.36
N GLU A 80 -2.90 -13.78 -5.28
CA GLU A 80 -4.33 -13.74 -5.61
C GLU A 80 -4.68 -14.69 -6.76
N GLN A 81 -3.84 -14.78 -7.78
CA GLN A 81 -4.12 -15.53 -9.00
C GLN A 81 -3.32 -16.83 -9.14
N GLY A 82 -2.22 -16.96 -8.41
CA GLY A 82 -1.37 -18.15 -8.43
C GLY A 82 -0.23 -18.07 -9.44
N PHE A 83 0.76 -18.95 -9.27
CA PHE A 83 1.97 -18.97 -10.10
C PHE A 83 1.67 -19.30 -11.57
N ALA A 84 0.81 -20.29 -11.81
CA ALA A 84 0.43 -20.71 -13.15
C ALA A 84 -0.54 -19.74 -13.87
N SER A 85 -0.95 -18.64 -13.22
CA SER A 85 -1.89 -17.68 -13.83
C SER A 85 -1.32 -17.03 -15.09
N PRO A 86 -2.15 -16.77 -16.11
CA PRO A 86 -1.70 -16.05 -17.31
C PRO A 86 -1.05 -14.70 -17.00
N ALA A 87 -1.58 -13.98 -16.01
CA ALA A 87 -1.05 -12.69 -15.57
C ALA A 87 0.36 -12.83 -14.99
N TYR A 88 0.57 -13.76 -14.04
CA TYR A 88 1.88 -13.95 -13.44
C TYR A 88 2.93 -14.48 -14.44
N GLN A 89 2.53 -15.42 -15.30
CA GLN A 89 3.40 -15.94 -16.36
C GLN A 89 3.80 -14.86 -17.38
N ARG A 90 2.89 -13.91 -17.67
CA ARG A 90 3.21 -12.76 -18.49
C ARG A 90 4.19 -11.83 -17.78
N LEU A 91 3.98 -11.54 -16.50
CA LEU A 91 4.86 -10.71 -15.68
C LEU A 91 6.29 -11.29 -15.63
N LEU A 92 6.44 -12.61 -15.44
CA LEU A 92 7.72 -13.31 -15.46
C LEU A 92 8.49 -13.19 -16.78
N LYS A 93 7.81 -12.90 -17.90
CA LYS A 93 8.45 -12.69 -19.20
C LYS A 93 8.88 -11.23 -19.40
N MET A 94 8.48 -10.31 -18.54
CA MET A 94 8.85 -8.90 -18.64
C MET A 94 10.25 -8.65 -18.09
N PRO A 95 11.17 -8.04 -18.86
CA PRO A 95 12.51 -7.71 -18.38
C PRO A 95 12.50 -6.90 -17.08
N LEU A 96 11.65 -5.88 -16.97
CA LEU A 96 11.51 -5.07 -15.76
C LEU A 96 11.22 -5.88 -14.49
N TYR A 97 10.38 -6.92 -14.59
CA TYR A 97 10.08 -7.74 -13.42
C TYR A 97 11.28 -8.60 -13.02
N ARG A 98 12.01 -9.15 -14.00
CA ARG A 98 13.24 -9.91 -13.76
C ARG A 98 14.33 -9.03 -13.16
N ASP A 99 14.46 -7.81 -13.66
CA ASP A 99 15.44 -6.84 -13.17
C ASP A 99 15.10 -6.40 -11.74
N ALA A 100 13.82 -6.19 -11.43
CA ALA A 100 13.36 -5.92 -10.07
C ALA A 100 13.67 -7.09 -9.11
N ILE A 101 13.46 -8.33 -9.54
CA ILE A 101 13.85 -9.52 -8.76
C ILE A 101 15.37 -9.53 -8.55
N ALA A 102 16.16 -9.38 -9.61
CA ALA A 102 17.62 -9.41 -9.52
C ALA A 102 18.18 -8.30 -8.62
N ALA A 103 17.60 -7.10 -8.67
CA ALA A 103 18.02 -5.96 -7.84
C ALA A 103 17.66 -6.14 -6.36
N LEU A 104 16.50 -6.72 -6.05
CA LEU A 104 15.97 -6.79 -4.68
C LEU A 104 16.19 -8.14 -4.00
N CYS A 105 16.49 -9.21 -4.74
CA CYS A 105 16.65 -10.57 -4.23
C CYS A 105 18.12 -11.01 -4.34
N SER A 106 19.01 -10.26 -3.70
CA SER A 106 20.45 -10.55 -3.64
C SER A 106 20.85 -11.11 -2.28
N SER A 107 22.03 -11.75 -2.21
CA SER A 107 22.62 -12.22 -0.96
C SER A 107 22.78 -11.10 0.07
N GLU A 108 23.15 -9.90 -0.38
CA GLU A 108 23.34 -8.73 0.47
C GLU A 108 22.01 -8.29 1.09
N ASN A 109 20.94 -8.20 0.28
CA ASN A 109 19.62 -7.83 0.78
C ASN A 109 19.04 -8.90 1.71
N ARG A 110 19.28 -10.19 1.42
CA ARG A 110 18.90 -11.31 2.29
C ARG A 110 19.60 -11.22 3.65
N GLN A 111 20.91 -10.99 3.67
CA GLN A 111 21.69 -10.84 4.89
C GLN A 111 21.28 -9.60 5.67
N ALA A 112 21.11 -8.46 4.99
CA ALA A 112 20.63 -7.23 5.62
C ALA A 112 19.28 -7.45 6.31
N PHE A 113 18.34 -8.15 5.65
CA PHE A 113 17.06 -8.50 6.23
C PHE A 113 17.21 -9.34 7.51
N GLU A 114 18.09 -10.34 7.52
CA GLU A 114 18.33 -11.17 8.71
C GLU A 114 18.89 -10.36 9.88
N VAL A 115 19.83 -9.45 9.60
CA VAL A 115 20.39 -8.54 10.60
C VAL A 115 19.30 -7.61 11.16
N ALA A 116 18.50 -7.00 10.28
CA ALA A 116 17.44 -6.06 10.67
C ALA A 116 16.29 -6.72 11.45
N THR A 117 16.15 -8.04 11.32
CA THR A 117 15.08 -8.84 11.92
C THR A 117 15.56 -9.79 13.01
N ALA A 118 16.84 -9.69 13.41
CA ALA A 118 17.41 -10.46 14.49
C ALA A 118 16.55 -10.30 15.76
N GLY A 119 16.09 -11.43 16.30
CA GLY A 119 15.23 -11.47 17.50
C GLY A 119 13.72 -11.28 17.26
N LEU A 120 13.26 -10.98 16.04
CA LEU A 120 11.82 -10.78 15.76
C LEU A 120 11.04 -12.07 15.49
N ASN A 121 11.69 -13.24 15.45
CA ASN A 121 11.10 -14.54 15.11
C ASN A 121 10.29 -14.50 13.79
N ILE A 122 10.90 -13.94 12.74
CA ILE A 122 10.31 -13.79 11.39
C ILE A 122 11.21 -14.31 10.26
N ALA A 123 12.17 -15.18 10.60
CA ALA A 123 13.15 -15.71 9.64
C ALA A 123 12.50 -16.36 8.40
N SER A 124 11.30 -16.94 8.56
CA SER A 124 10.55 -17.54 7.44
C SER A 124 10.18 -16.54 6.33
N LEU A 125 10.15 -15.23 6.62
CA LEU A 125 9.90 -14.19 5.60
C LEU A 125 11.14 -13.88 4.76
N GLY A 126 12.30 -14.42 5.15
CA GLY A 126 13.56 -14.29 4.42
C GLY A 126 13.49 -14.80 2.98
N ILE A 127 12.63 -15.79 2.71
CA ILE A 127 12.41 -16.32 1.36
C ILE A 127 11.99 -15.25 0.36
N LEU A 128 11.36 -14.15 0.81
CA LEU A 128 10.96 -13.03 -0.05
C LEU A 128 12.16 -12.29 -0.66
N TYR A 129 13.37 -12.54 -0.16
CA TYR A 129 14.64 -11.94 -0.59
C TYR A 129 15.45 -12.93 -1.45
N GLU A 130 14.88 -14.07 -1.81
CA GLU A 130 15.48 -15.11 -2.65
C GLU A 130 14.80 -15.12 -4.02
N ALA A 131 15.58 -15.12 -5.11
CA ALA A 131 15.04 -15.03 -6.46
C ALA A 131 14.19 -16.27 -6.82
N GLU A 132 14.57 -17.43 -6.27
CA GLU A 132 13.93 -18.72 -6.45
C GLU A 132 12.44 -18.69 -6.08
N THR A 133 12.10 -17.92 -5.04
CA THR A 133 10.74 -17.69 -4.58
C THR A 133 9.80 -17.21 -5.68
N TYR A 134 10.31 -16.43 -6.62
CA TYR A 134 9.55 -15.83 -7.72
C TYR A 134 9.58 -16.65 -9.01
N PHE A 135 10.65 -17.40 -9.27
CA PHE A 135 10.81 -18.14 -10.52
C PHE A 135 10.30 -19.58 -10.46
N TRP A 136 10.14 -20.16 -9.27
CA TRP A 136 9.84 -21.59 -9.12
C TRP A 136 8.49 -21.80 -8.45
N GLU A 137 7.63 -22.61 -9.09
CA GLU A 137 6.28 -22.87 -8.62
C GLU A 137 6.26 -23.47 -7.21
N ASP A 138 7.20 -24.35 -6.90
CA ASP A 138 7.26 -25.03 -5.61
C ASP A 138 7.60 -24.08 -4.46
N CYS A 139 8.56 -23.17 -4.66
CA CYS A 139 8.87 -22.10 -3.70
C CYS A 139 7.70 -21.12 -3.55
N SER A 140 7.02 -20.80 -4.67
CA SER A 140 5.78 -20.04 -4.65
C SER A 140 4.62 -20.76 -3.94
N LYS A 141 4.56 -22.10 -3.97
CA LYS A 141 3.60 -22.90 -3.18
C LYS A 141 3.97 -22.88 -1.71
N GLN A 142 5.25 -22.85 -1.35
CA GLN A 142 5.70 -22.70 0.05
C GLN A 142 5.24 -21.35 0.62
N MET A 143 5.31 -20.27 -0.16
CA MET A 143 4.69 -18.97 0.18
C MET A 143 3.15 -19.02 0.37
N ARG A 144 2.49 -20.14 0.10
CA ARG A 144 1.05 -20.31 0.33
C ARG A 144 0.72 -21.29 1.46
N LYS A 145 1.70 -22.07 1.95
CA LYS A 145 1.52 -23.03 3.05
C LYS A 145 1.97 -22.37 4.37
N LEU A 146 1.10 -21.66 5.11
CA LEU A 146 0.10 -22.07 6.12
C LEU A 146 0.64 -22.66 7.45
N ALA A 147 1.27 -21.79 8.24
CA ALA A 147 1.01 -21.55 9.67
C ALA A 147 2.12 -20.64 10.20
N ASP A 148 3.37 -21.07 10.01
CA ASP A 148 4.57 -20.38 10.47
C ASP A 148 4.73 -19.03 9.78
N MET A 149 4.50 -18.96 8.46
CA MET A 149 4.51 -17.69 7.76
C MET A 149 3.43 -16.72 8.24
N LEU A 150 2.22 -17.19 8.57
CA LEU A 150 1.18 -16.30 9.10
C LEU A 150 1.55 -15.82 10.50
N SER A 151 2.20 -16.67 11.30
CA SER A 151 2.77 -16.28 12.59
C SER A 151 3.83 -15.19 12.41
N SER A 152 4.78 -15.37 11.51
CA SER A 152 5.81 -14.38 11.17
C SER A 152 5.21 -13.08 10.62
N CYS A 153 4.21 -13.16 9.74
CA CYS A 153 3.49 -11.98 9.23
C CYS A 153 2.86 -11.18 10.38
N ARG A 154 2.20 -11.88 11.32
CA ARG A 154 1.59 -11.24 12.50
C ARG A 154 2.64 -10.62 13.42
N HIS A 155 3.78 -11.28 13.64
CA HIS A 155 4.86 -10.71 14.45
C HIS A 155 5.47 -9.47 13.78
N LEU A 156 5.75 -9.54 12.48
CA LEU A 156 6.28 -8.40 11.73
C LEU A 156 5.30 -7.22 11.73
N VAL A 157 4.00 -7.46 11.51
CA VAL A 157 3.00 -6.39 11.54
C VAL A 157 2.83 -5.80 12.94
N LYS A 158 2.85 -6.61 14.00
CA LYS A 158 2.87 -6.10 15.39
C LYS A 158 4.10 -5.24 15.66
N HIS A 159 5.27 -5.69 15.21
CA HIS A 159 6.50 -4.93 15.32
C HIS A 159 6.39 -3.59 14.58
N TYR A 160 5.89 -3.59 13.35
CA TYR A 160 5.65 -2.37 12.57
C TYR A 160 4.69 -1.40 13.27
N ILE A 161 3.58 -1.89 13.81
CA ILE A 161 2.64 -1.04 14.56
C ILE A 161 3.34 -0.41 15.76
N SER A 162 4.08 -1.19 16.56
CA SER A 162 4.80 -0.69 17.73
C SER A 162 5.92 0.29 17.35
N TRP A 163 6.85 -0.13 16.51
CA TRP A 163 8.04 0.64 16.15
C TRP A 163 7.72 1.83 15.22
N TRP A 164 7.13 1.59 14.05
CA TRP A 164 6.98 2.62 13.01
C TRP A 164 5.75 3.51 13.21
N LEU A 165 4.63 2.94 13.64
CA LEU A 165 3.38 3.71 13.81
C LEU A 165 3.27 4.35 15.19
N ASN A 166 3.77 3.70 16.25
CA ASN A 166 3.68 4.24 17.61
C ASN A 166 4.97 4.94 18.06
N GLY A 167 6.07 4.74 17.33
CA GLY A 167 7.37 5.33 17.66
C GLY A 167 8.14 4.59 18.75
N ASP A 168 7.76 3.34 19.10
CA ASP A 168 8.41 2.60 20.18
C ASP A 168 9.87 2.27 19.79
N GLY A 169 10.83 2.96 20.42
CA GLY A 169 12.24 2.84 20.11
C GLY A 169 12.67 3.42 18.76
N LEU A 170 11.78 4.15 18.09
CA LEU A 170 12.08 4.82 16.81
C LEU A 170 13.00 6.02 17.06
N GLN A 171 14.15 6.03 16.38
CA GLN A 171 15.08 7.16 16.48
C GLN A 171 14.64 8.31 15.57
N MET A 172 14.55 9.51 16.16
CA MET A 172 14.16 10.74 15.47
C MET A 172 15.21 11.83 15.68
N ASN A 173 15.39 12.66 14.65
CA ASN A 173 16.11 13.93 14.74
C ASN A 173 15.12 15.06 14.46
N GLU A 174 14.88 15.91 15.46
CA GLU A 174 13.80 16.90 15.46
C GLU A 174 12.46 16.22 15.14
N ASP A 175 11.92 16.45 13.94
CA ASP A 175 10.63 15.92 13.46
C ASP A 175 10.77 14.85 12.36
N CYS A 176 12.00 14.39 12.11
CA CYS A 176 12.33 13.45 11.04
C CYS A 176 12.87 12.13 11.59
N VAL A 177 12.43 11.02 11.00
CA VAL A 177 13.02 9.70 11.25
C VAL A 177 14.46 9.68 10.74
N VAL A 178 15.40 9.17 11.54
CA VAL A 178 16.82 9.10 11.15
C VAL A 178 17.02 8.13 9.99
N LYS A 179 18.09 8.33 9.21
CA LYS A 179 18.33 7.61 7.95
C LYS A 179 18.41 6.10 8.14
N GLU A 180 18.98 5.64 9.24
CA GLU A 180 19.16 4.23 9.59
C GLU A 180 17.80 3.54 9.77
N GLU A 181 16.85 4.20 10.42
CA GLU A 181 15.47 3.71 10.60
C GLU A 181 14.72 3.71 9.26
N SER A 182 14.93 4.71 8.41
CA SER A 182 14.37 4.73 7.05
C SER A 182 14.88 3.58 6.21
N PHE A 183 16.19 3.31 6.27
CA PHE A 183 16.81 2.20 5.56
C PHE A 183 16.26 0.87 6.05
N ARG A 184 16.11 0.72 7.38
CA ARG A 184 15.48 -0.45 7.99
C ARG A 184 14.04 -0.61 7.50
N PHE A 185 13.25 0.46 7.44
CA PHE A 185 11.89 0.40 6.93
C PHE A 185 11.84 -0.02 5.46
N ALA A 186 12.64 0.62 4.60
CA ALA A 186 12.72 0.29 3.18
C ALA A 186 13.09 -1.18 2.97
N LEU A 187 14.05 -1.68 3.74
CA LEU A 187 14.45 -3.09 3.72
C LEU A 187 13.31 -4.02 4.14
N LEU A 188 12.51 -3.67 5.15
CA LEU A 188 11.38 -4.47 5.64
C LEU A 188 10.11 -4.32 4.80
N PHE A 189 10.01 -3.29 3.95
CA PHE A 189 8.78 -2.89 3.27
C PHE A 189 8.15 -4.04 2.48
N ARG A 190 8.94 -4.79 1.71
CA ARG A 190 8.44 -5.95 0.95
C ARG A 190 7.82 -7.03 1.86
N ALA A 191 8.47 -7.35 2.97
CA ALA A 191 7.96 -8.32 3.93
C ALA A 191 6.70 -7.79 4.64
N LEU A 192 6.65 -6.48 4.92
CA LEU A 192 5.47 -5.82 5.48
C LEU A 192 4.28 -5.84 4.52
N TYR A 193 4.51 -5.49 3.26
CA TYR A 193 3.50 -5.51 2.20
C TYR A 193 2.91 -6.91 2.04
N PHE A 194 3.77 -7.93 1.91
CA PHE A 194 3.36 -9.33 1.89
C PHE A 194 2.56 -9.70 3.13
N SER A 195 3.02 -9.29 4.32
CA SER A 195 2.35 -9.61 5.59
C SER A 195 0.96 -9.01 5.67
N VAL A 196 0.77 -7.76 5.22
CA VAL A 196 -0.54 -7.10 5.16
C VAL A 196 -1.50 -7.84 4.21
N LEU A 197 -1.03 -8.23 3.02
CA LEU A 197 -1.81 -9.05 2.09
C LEU A 197 -2.23 -10.38 2.72
N MET A 198 -1.32 -11.04 3.46
CA MET A 198 -1.59 -12.33 4.08
C MET A 198 -2.55 -12.25 5.25
N ILE A 199 -2.38 -11.30 6.18
CA ILE A 199 -3.30 -11.16 7.33
C ILE A 199 -4.69 -10.69 6.87
N GLY A 200 -4.79 -9.96 5.76
CA GLY A 200 -6.06 -9.52 5.17
C GLY A 200 -6.93 -10.65 4.63
N LYS A 201 -6.43 -11.88 4.55
CA LYS A 201 -7.21 -13.06 4.18
C LYS A 201 -7.93 -13.70 5.37
N TYR A 202 -7.70 -13.24 6.60
CA TYR A 202 -8.18 -13.90 7.82
C TYR A 202 -8.79 -12.88 8.79
N SER A 203 -9.89 -13.27 9.45
CA SER A 203 -10.54 -12.44 10.48
C SER A 203 -9.59 -12.06 11.64
N ALA A 204 -8.62 -12.92 11.95
CA ALA A 204 -7.59 -12.65 12.95
C ALA A 204 -6.69 -11.43 12.60
N GLY A 205 -6.63 -11.03 11.32
CA GLY A 205 -5.91 -9.85 10.85
C GLY A 205 -6.62 -8.52 11.16
N LYS A 206 -7.94 -8.54 11.41
CA LYS A 206 -8.77 -7.33 11.60
C LYS A 206 -8.15 -6.31 12.53
N LYS A 207 -7.80 -6.71 13.76
CA LYS A 207 -7.26 -5.79 14.78
C LYS A 207 -5.98 -5.09 14.30
N MET A 208 -5.12 -5.79 13.56
CA MET A 208 -3.89 -5.22 13.04
C MET A 208 -4.16 -4.26 11.89
N LEU A 209 -5.03 -4.65 10.95
CA LEU A 209 -5.41 -3.77 9.83
C LEU A 209 -6.10 -2.50 10.32
N THR A 210 -6.99 -2.61 11.32
CA THR A 210 -7.59 -1.45 11.99
C THR A 210 -6.52 -0.56 12.60
N ALA A 211 -5.54 -1.12 13.31
CA ALA A 211 -4.45 -0.33 13.90
C ALA A 211 -3.62 0.41 12.84
N ILE A 212 -3.33 -0.22 11.69
CA ILE A 212 -2.64 0.43 10.57
C ILE A 212 -3.50 1.55 9.97
N ALA A 213 -4.79 1.30 9.70
CA ALA A 213 -5.69 2.30 9.10
C ALA A 213 -5.94 3.52 10.00
N GLN A 214 -5.91 3.34 11.33
CA GLN A 214 -6.16 4.40 12.31
C GLN A 214 -4.93 5.25 12.66
N ARG A 215 -3.72 4.77 12.37
CA ARG A 215 -2.49 5.45 12.79
C ARG A 215 -1.75 5.98 11.58
N ASN A 216 -1.46 7.27 11.63
CA ASN A 216 -0.52 7.90 10.72
C ASN A 216 0.91 7.42 11.05
N PRO A 217 1.78 7.22 10.06
CA PRO A 217 3.20 6.96 10.29
C PRO A 217 3.81 8.02 11.23
N ALA A 218 4.71 7.59 12.13
CA ALA A 218 5.39 8.51 13.02
C ALA A 218 6.37 9.40 12.24
N GLY A 219 6.40 10.69 12.59
CA GLY A 219 7.15 11.69 11.85
C GLY A 219 6.52 12.00 10.48
N THR A 220 7.30 12.66 9.63
CA THR A 220 6.86 13.04 8.29
C THR A 220 7.07 11.87 7.32
N PRO A 221 6.03 11.33 6.66
CA PRO A 221 6.20 10.26 5.67
C PRO A 221 7.20 10.67 4.60
N PHE A 222 8.07 9.72 4.24
CA PHE A 222 9.06 9.94 3.20
C PHE A 222 8.38 10.30 1.87
N PHE A 223 9.14 10.98 1.01
CA PHE A 223 8.64 11.45 -0.28
C PHE A 223 7.99 10.34 -1.12
N ASP A 224 8.55 9.13 -1.02
CA ASP A 224 8.05 7.96 -1.74
C ASP A 224 6.76 7.40 -1.14
N GLY A 225 6.38 7.70 0.11
CA GLY A 225 5.07 7.37 0.69
C GLY A 225 4.71 5.88 0.70
N ASP A 226 5.68 4.99 0.86
CA ASP A 226 5.47 3.54 0.94
C ASP A 226 4.67 3.11 2.17
N ASP A 227 4.85 3.80 3.29
CA ASP A 227 4.05 3.67 4.50
C ASP A 227 2.58 4.05 4.27
N LEU A 228 2.32 5.15 3.55
CA LEU A 228 0.98 5.55 3.15
C LEU A 228 0.37 4.55 2.15
N TRP A 229 1.19 3.97 1.27
CA TRP A 229 0.74 2.90 0.38
C TRP A 229 0.34 1.65 1.18
N LEU A 230 1.16 1.23 2.15
CA LEU A 230 0.84 0.12 3.04
C LEU A 230 -0.46 0.38 3.81
N GLN A 231 -0.67 1.61 4.27
CA GLN A 231 -1.88 2.02 4.96
C GLN A 231 -3.12 1.95 4.07
N ARG A 232 -3.02 2.41 2.80
CA ARG A 232 -4.09 2.29 1.80
C ARG A 232 -4.44 0.83 1.51
N VAL A 233 -3.43 -0.02 1.34
CA VAL A 233 -3.64 -1.47 1.15
C VAL A 233 -4.29 -2.10 2.37
N ALA A 234 -3.84 -1.77 3.59
CA ALA A 234 -4.45 -2.26 4.81
C ALA A 234 -5.91 -1.81 4.97
N ALA A 235 -6.22 -0.57 4.58
CA ALA A 235 -7.58 -0.03 4.60
C ALA A 235 -8.49 -0.77 3.60
N LEU A 236 -8.03 -1.07 2.38
CA LEU A 236 -8.79 -1.88 1.43
C LEU A 236 -9.04 -3.29 1.95
N LYS A 237 -8.01 -3.96 2.49
CA LYS A 237 -8.19 -5.31 3.04
C LYS A 237 -9.11 -5.30 4.26
N LEU A 238 -9.09 -4.24 5.08
CA LEU A 238 -10.04 -4.07 6.19
C LEU A 238 -11.48 -3.88 5.69
N TYR A 239 -11.68 -3.05 4.65
CA TYR A 239 -12.99 -2.83 4.04
C TYR A 239 -13.54 -4.12 3.43
N ASP A 240 -12.70 -4.88 2.71
CA ASP A 240 -13.08 -6.16 2.10
C ASP A 240 -13.49 -7.20 3.17
N LEU A 241 -13.00 -7.09 4.41
CA LEU A 241 -13.35 -7.99 5.52
C LEU A 241 -14.57 -7.55 6.33
N GLU A 242 -14.75 -6.25 6.55
CA GLU A 242 -15.65 -5.71 7.58
C GLU A 242 -16.66 -4.69 7.06
N GLY A 243 -16.59 -4.33 5.77
CA GLY A 243 -17.44 -3.31 5.19
C GLY A 243 -17.16 -1.91 5.76
N ILE A 244 -18.19 -1.06 5.69
CA ILE A 244 -18.10 0.35 6.07
C ILE A 244 -18.18 0.56 7.59
N GLU A 245 -18.73 -0.41 8.32
CA GLU A 245 -19.08 -0.31 9.73
C GLU A 245 -17.86 -0.07 10.62
N VAL A 246 -16.71 -0.64 10.26
CA VAL A 246 -15.47 -0.39 10.99
C VAL A 246 -14.96 1.03 10.73
N PHE A 247 -15.22 1.60 9.56
CA PHE A 247 -14.79 2.94 9.20
C PHE A 247 -15.70 4.01 9.80
N SER A 248 -17.02 3.80 9.85
CA SER A 248 -17.95 4.75 10.48
C SER A 248 -17.65 4.92 11.97
N LYS A 249 -17.33 3.84 12.68
CA LYS A 249 -16.98 3.88 14.12
C LYS A 249 -15.66 4.58 14.43
N ASN A 250 -14.85 4.90 13.42
CA ASN A 250 -13.47 5.35 13.59
C ASN A 250 -13.15 6.65 12.83
N LEU A 251 -14.16 7.46 12.51
CA LEU A 251 -14.07 8.72 11.76
C LEU A 251 -13.04 9.73 12.30
N LYS A 252 -12.84 9.77 13.62
CA LYS A 252 -11.85 10.67 14.25
C LYS A 252 -10.40 10.20 14.12
N THR A 253 -10.19 8.91 13.89
CA THR A 253 -8.86 8.29 13.90
C THR A 253 -8.37 7.97 12.49
N ILE A 254 -9.27 7.56 11.60
CA ILE A 254 -8.93 7.25 10.22
C ILE A 254 -8.92 8.57 9.44
N ARG A 255 -7.83 8.84 8.73
CA ARG A 255 -7.71 10.04 7.90
C ARG A 255 -8.71 10.01 6.74
N ASN A 256 -9.26 11.18 6.41
CA ASN A 256 -10.19 11.36 5.29
C ASN A 256 -9.72 10.75 3.97
N GLY A 257 -8.42 10.91 3.64
CA GLY A 257 -7.85 10.43 2.38
C GLY A 257 -8.12 8.95 2.14
N LEU A 258 -8.22 8.14 3.20
CA LEU A 258 -8.56 6.72 3.10
C LEU A 258 -10.03 6.49 2.70
N TYR A 259 -10.97 7.29 3.19
CA TYR A 259 -12.38 7.18 2.80
C TYR A 259 -12.56 7.50 1.31
N PHE A 260 -11.97 8.61 0.85
CA PHE A 260 -11.95 8.98 -0.57
C PHE A 260 -11.32 7.87 -1.42
N TYR A 261 -10.20 7.33 -0.97
CA TYR A 261 -9.49 6.28 -1.69
C TYR A 261 -10.31 4.99 -1.79
N ILE A 262 -10.92 4.54 -0.69
CA ILE A 262 -11.76 3.33 -0.71
C ILE A 262 -12.99 3.55 -1.62
N ASP A 263 -13.67 4.70 -1.55
CA ASP A 263 -14.80 5.00 -2.44
C ASP A 263 -14.38 4.94 -3.92
N MET A 264 -13.22 5.49 -4.28
CA MET A 264 -12.73 5.43 -5.66
C MET A 264 -12.43 4.01 -6.15
N ILE A 265 -11.94 3.15 -5.26
CA ILE A 265 -11.47 1.80 -5.64
C ILE A 265 -12.57 0.74 -5.53
N ARG A 266 -13.45 0.86 -4.54
CA ARG A 266 -14.50 -0.12 -4.21
C ARG A 266 -15.91 0.38 -4.47
N GLY A 267 -16.12 1.69 -4.50
CA GLY A 267 -17.43 2.32 -4.60
C GLY A 267 -18.24 2.15 -3.32
N PHE A 268 -18.50 3.25 -2.62
CA PHE A 268 -19.51 3.28 -1.58
C PHE A 268 -20.89 3.39 -2.20
N SER A 269 -21.81 2.57 -1.70
CA SER A 269 -23.23 2.72 -2.02
C SER A 269 -23.79 4.02 -1.43
N ILE A 270 -24.96 4.45 -1.93
CA ILE A 270 -25.68 5.62 -1.39
C ILE A 270 -25.95 5.42 0.11
N GLU A 271 -26.35 4.22 0.52
CA GLU A 271 -26.61 3.87 1.92
C GLU A 271 -25.35 3.98 2.78
N GLN A 272 -24.22 3.50 2.28
CA GLN A 272 -22.94 3.60 3.00
C GLN A 272 -22.49 5.06 3.16
N LYS A 273 -22.65 5.88 2.10
CA LYS A 273 -22.38 7.33 2.16
C LYS A 273 -23.30 8.04 3.16
N GLN A 274 -24.58 7.63 3.22
CA GLN A 274 -25.54 8.15 4.18
C GLN A 274 -25.17 7.78 5.62
N VAL A 275 -24.76 6.53 5.88
CA VAL A 275 -24.29 6.08 7.21
C VAL A 275 -23.11 6.92 7.69
N LEU A 276 -22.12 7.18 6.82
CA LEU A 276 -20.99 8.05 7.16
C LEU A 276 -21.45 9.48 7.47
N LEU A 277 -22.36 10.04 6.68
CA LEU A 277 -22.88 11.39 6.88
C LEU A 277 -23.66 11.51 8.19
N ASP A 278 -24.48 10.52 8.53
CA ASP A 278 -25.25 10.49 9.78
C ASP A 278 -24.35 10.32 11.00
N GLU A 279 -23.29 9.53 10.91
CA GLU A 279 -22.30 9.43 11.97
C GLU A 279 -21.54 10.76 12.15
N ILE A 280 -21.17 11.46 11.06
CA ILE A 280 -20.56 12.79 11.15
C ILE A 280 -21.50 13.79 11.86
N ARG A 281 -22.82 13.69 11.63
CA ARG A 281 -23.82 14.57 12.25
C ARG A 281 -23.88 14.44 13.77
N GLN A 282 -23.51 13.29 14.33
CA GLN A 282 -23.49 13.07 15.78
C GLN A 282 -22.40 13.90 16.49
N TYR A 283 -21.36 14.34 15.78
CA TYR A 283 -20.35 15.23 16.33
C TYR A 283 -20.86 16.68 16.37
N LYS A 284 -20.76 17.30 17.56
CA LYS A 284 -21.02 18.73 17.75
C LYS A 284 -20.14 19.54 16.81
N GLU A 285 -20.69 20.63 16.27
CA GLU A 285 -20.00 21.46 15.28
C GLU A 285 -18.67 22.04 15.80
N THR A 286 -18.59 22.36 17.11
CA THR A 286 -17.36 22.78 17.79
C THR A 286 -16.29 21.69 17.91
N ASP A 287 -16.71 20.43 17.82
CA ASP A 287 -15.84 19.26 18.00
C ASP A 287 -15.49 18.62 16.64
N ARG A 288 -16.02 19.18 15.53
CA ARG A 288 -15.70 18.71 14.18
C ARG A 288 -14.35 19.26 13.79
N MET A 289 -13.40 18.34 13.64
CA MET A 289 -12.12 18.62 12.99
C MET A 289 -12.36 19.07 11.54
N ASP A 290 -11.49 19.93 11.00
CA ASP A 290 -11.56 20.39 9.60
C ASP A 290 -11.70 19.23 8.62
N SER A 291 -11.09 18.09 8.94
CA SER A 291 -11.25 16.83 8.21
C SER A 291 -12.72 16.40 8.13
N LEU A 292 -13.45 16.29 9.23
CA LEU A 292 -14.85 15.86 9.20
C LEU A 292 -15.75 16.84 8.41
N ILE A 293 -15.42 18.12 8.41
CA ILE A 293 -16.13 19.13 7.60
C ILE A 293 -15.90 18.87 6.10
N GLN A 294 -14.65 18.65 5.69
CA GLN A 294 -14.32 18.31 4.29
C GLN A 294 -14.99 17.02 3.84
N MET A 295 -14.99 15.99 4.69
CA MET A 295 -15.65 14.71 4.42
C MET A 295 -17.17 14.89 4.29
N SER A 296 -17.81 15.68 5.16
CA SER A 296 -19.23 15.98 5.05
C SER A 296 -19.57 16.69 3.75
N ARG A 297 -18.79 17.69 3.33
CA ARG A 297 -18.99 18.39 2.05
C ARG A 297 -18.87 17.45 0.86
N TRP A 298 -17.86 16.58 0.86
CA TRP A 298 -17.73 15.58 -0.19
C TRP A 298 -18.95 14.66 -0.27
N LEU A 299 -19.36 14.07 0.86
CA LEU A 299 -20.51 13.15 0.90
C LEU A 299 -21.81 13.83 0.45
N ARG A 300 -22.04 15.09 0.85
CA ARG A 300 -23.22 15.86 0.43
C ARG A 300 -23.23 16.15 -1.06
N ASN A 301 -22.09 16.55 -1.62
CA ASN A 301 -21.95 16.74 -3.07
C ASN A 301 -22.23 15.46 -3.84
N ASP A 302 -21.65 14.33 -3.43
CA ASP A 302 -21.86 13.02 -4.07
C ASP A 302 -23.31 12.53 -3.97
N LEU A 303 -24.03 12.91 -2.92
CA LEU A 303 -25.43 12.56 -2.69
C LEU A 303 -26.41 13.58 -3.31
N GLY A 304 -25.92 14.68 -3.90
CA GLY A 304 -26.78 15.75 -4.43
C GLY A 304 -27.57 16.52 -3.35
N LEU A 305 -27.04 16.59 -2.12
CA LEU A 305 -27.66 17.27 -0.97
C LEU A 305 -27.20 18.72 -0.77
N ASP A 306 -26.36 19.21 -1.67
CA ASP A 306 -25.94 20.61 -1.72
C ASP A 306 -26.83 21.33 -2.76
N THR A 307 -27.99 21.79 -2.29
CA THR A 307 -28.85 22.80 -2.94
C THR A 307 -28.78 24.11 -2.16
#